data_AF-A0A3M0CPD6-F1
#
_entry.id   AF-A0A3M0CPD6-F1
#
_cell.length_a   1.000
_cell.length_b   1.000
_cell.length_c   1.000
_cell.angle_alpha   90.00
_cell.angle_beta   90.00
_cell.angle_gamma   90.00
#
_symmetry.space_group_name_H-M   'P 1'
#
loop_
_entity.id
_entity.type
_entity.pdbx_description
1 polymer ?
#
loop_
_entity_poly.entity_id
_entity_poly.type
_entity_poly.pdbx_seq_one_letter_code
_entity_poly.pdbx_strand_id
1 'polypeptide(L)'
;MTHAFADGELVTVYVTAESEDVATHIATSLVRDGLIACANVNTGTRSVYKWDGLLQLDNEVTVFMKTSRAKMPAVIERIEKMHSYETPCITVSPIIGGSQPYLEWVAKSVEGDPVPLDDGSDPMSELD
;
A
#
# COMPACT_ATOMS: atom_id res chain seq x y z
N MET A 1 19.41 21.47 -10.03
CA MET A 1 19.40 20.44 -11.10
C MET A 1 18.34 19.44 -10.70
N THR A 2 17.26 19.38 -11.48
CA THR A 2 16.16 18.41 -11.36
C THR A 2 16.72 17.03 -11.68
N HIS A 3 16.95 16.18 -10.68
CA HIS A 3 17.01 14.76 -10.97
C HIS A 3 15.58 14.33 -11.25
N ALA A 4 15.27 14.16 -12.54
CA ALA A 4 14.15 13.32 -12.91
C ALA A 4 14.47 11.94 -12.32
N PHE A 5 13.57 11.41 -11.48
CA PHE A 5 13.61 9.99 -11.16
C PHE A 5 13.57 9.21 -12.47
N ALA A 6 14.42 8.20 -12.61
CA ALA A 6 14.37 7.41 -13.83
C ALA A 6 12.99 6.74 -13.93
N ASP A 7 12.47 6.63 -15.15
CA ASP A 7 11.13 6.12 -15.40
C ASP A 7 10.89 4.80 -14.65
N GLY A 8 9.90 4.80 -13.76
CA GLY A 8 9.50 3.62 -13.02
C GLY A 8 10.39 3.23 -11.84
N GLU A 9 11.30 4.07 -11.34
CA GLU A 9 11.99 3.85 -10.06
C GLU A 9 11.03 3.88 -8.86
N LEU A 10 9.94 4.63 -8.97
CA LEU A 10 8.84 4.62 -8.03
C LEU A 10 7.64 3.91 -8.63
N VAL A 11 6.84 3.27 -7.77
CA VAL A 11 5.68 2.48 -8.18
C VAL A 11 4.49 2.78 -7.28
N THR A 12 3.30 2.62 -7.85
CA THR A 12 2.06 2.51 -7.10
C THR A 12 1.69 1.04 -6.97
N VAL A 13 1.49 0.56 -5.75
CA VAL A 13 0.95 -0.76 -5.46
C VAL A 13 -0.55 -0.60 -5.21
N TYR A 14 -1.36 -1.36 -5.94
CA TYR A 14 -2.80 -1.46 -5.75
C TYR A 14 -3.12 -2.77 -5.03
N VAL A 15 -3.92 -2.69 -3.98
CA VAL A 15 -4.42 -3.84 -3.22
C VAL A 15 -5.92 -3.72 -2.98
N THR A 16 -6.64 -4.85 -3.01
CA THR A 16 -7.98 -4.95 -2.41
C THR A 16 -7.90 -5.74 -1.10
N ALA A 17 -8.74 -5.39 -0.13
CA ALA A 17 -8.86 -6.09 1.16
C ALA A 17 -10.33 -6.24 1.58
N GLU A 18 -10.65 -7.19 2.46
CA GLU A 18 -12.05 -7.50 2.83
C GLU A 18 -12.74 -6.41 3.66
N SER A 19 -11.97 -5.56 4.34
CA SER A 19 -12.49 -4.55 5.26
C SER A 19 -11.56 -3.35 5.41
N GLU A 20 -12.10 -2.26 5.97
CA GLU A 20 -11.34 -1.05 6.26
C GLU A 20 -10.29 -1.30 7.34
N ASP A 21 -10.60 -2.12 8.35
CA ASP A 21 -9.66 -2.46 9.42
C ASP A 21 -8.44 -3.22 8.88
N VAL A 22 -8.67 -4.22 8.02
CA VAL A 22 -7.57 -5.00 7.41
C VAL A 22 -6.75 -4.10 6.46
N ALA A 23 -7.42 -3.29 5.63
CA ALA A 23 -6.75 -2.35 4.74
C ALA A 23 -5.88 -1.34 5.51
N THR A 24 -6.40 -0.80 6.61
CA THR A 24 -5.72 0.17 7.47
C THR A 24 -4.57 -0.48 8.23
N HIS A 25 -4.76 -1.69 8.74
CA HIS A 25 -3.69 -2.46 9.39
C HIS A 25 -2.52 -2.75 8.44
N ILE A 26 -2.82 -3.19 7.21
CA ILE A 26 -1.80 -3.41 6.18
C ILE A 26 -1.06 -2.10 5.87
N ALA A 27 -1.81 -1.03 5.58
CA ALA A 27 -1.24 0.27 5.22
C ALA A 27 -0.34 0.84 6.33
N THR A 28 -0.81 0.84 7.56
CA THR A 28 -0.06 1.38 8.72
C THR A 28 1.18 0.54 9.02
N SER A 29 1.09 -0.79 8.97
CA SER A 29 2.23 -1.68 9.18
C SER A 29 3.32 -1.47 8.14
N LEU A 30 2.96 -1.33 6.85
CA LEU A 30 3.93 -1.10 5.79
C LEU A 30 4.61 0.28 5.86
N VAL A 31 3.87 1.32 6.29
CA VAL A 31 4.46 2.65 6.53
C VAL A 31 5.42 2.58 7.72
N ARG A 32 4.99 1.96 8.82
CA ARG A 32 5.82 1.76 10.02
C ARG A 32 7.11 1.00 9.70
N ASP A 33 7.01 -0.07 8.93
CA ASP A 33 8.15 -0.90 8.50
C ASP A 33 9.08 -0.20 7.47
N GLY A 34 8.77 1.03 7.04
CA GLY A 34 9.57 1.76 6.03
C GLY A 34 9.54 1.10 4.65
N LEU A 35 8.50 0.31 4.37
CA LEU A 35 8.32 -0.41 3.11
C LEU A 35 7.54 0.42 2.07
N ILE A 36 6.68 1.33 2.51
CA ILE A 36 5.96 2.29 1.67
C ILE A 36 6.04 3.69 2.27
N ALA A 37 5.97 4.72 1.43
CA ALA A 37 5.96 6.11 1.88
C ALA A 37 4.57 6.54 2.35
N CYS A 38 3.52 6.12 1.64
CA CYS A 38 2.13 6.36 2.02
C CYS A 38 1.18 5.35 1.41
N ALA A 39 -0.06 5.37 1.91
CA ALA A 39 -1.20 4.67 1.37
C ALA A 39 -2.42 5.60 1.31
N ASN A 40 -3.29 5.38 0.33
CA ASN A 40 -4.65 5.92 0.32
C ASN A 40 -5.62 4.75 0.44
N VAL A 41 -6.43 4.75 1.50
CA VAL A 41 -7.45 3.74 1.77
C VAL A 41 -8.79 4.28 1.29
N ASN A 42 -9.45 3.55 0.39
CA ASN A 42 -10.70 3.95 -0.24
C ASN A 42 -11.78 2.90 -0.02
N THR A 43 -12.73 3.23 0.84
CA THR A 43 -13.86 2.38 1.24
C THR A 43 -14.99 2.40 0.21
N GLY A 44 -15.81 1.34 0.19
CA GLY A 44 -16.98 1.28 -0.68
C GLY A 44 -16.67 0.84 -2.11
N THR A 45 -15.59 0.07 -2.31
CA THR A 45 -15.32 -0.55 -3.61
C THR A 45 -16.24 -1.76 -3.79
N ARG A 46 -16.87 -1.87 -4.96
CA ARG A 46 -17.60 -3.07 -5.35
C ARG A 46 -16.75 -3.86 -6.34
N SER A 47 -16.25 -5.01 -5.90
CA SER A 47 -15.51 -5.94 -6.75
C SER A 47 -16.46 -6.88 -7.46
N VAL A 48 -16.27 -7.03 -8.77
CA VAL A 48 -17.11 -7.87 -9.63
C VAL A 48 -16.20 -8.78 -10.44
N TYR A 49 -16.32 -10.09 -10.23
CA TYR A 49 -15.42 -11.06 -10.83
C TYR A 49 -16.13 -12.40 -11.06
N LYS A 50 -15.45 -13.33 -11.75
CA LYS A 50 -15.94 -14.69 -11.95
C LYS A 50 -15.15 -15.65 -11.06
N TRP A 51 -15.86 -16.43 -10.27
CA TRP A 51 -15.28 -17.49 -9.44
C TRP A 51 -16.13 -18.75 -9.53
N ASP A 52 -15.48 -19.89 -9.73
CA ASP A 52 -16.13 -21.20 -9.92
C ASP A 52 -17.30 -21.17 -10.91
N GLY A 53 -17.09 -20.51 -12.05
CA GLY A 53 -18.12 -20.40 -13.09
C GLY A 53 -19.19 -19.33 -12.84
N LEU A 54 -19.28 -18.77 -11.63
CA LEU A 54 -20.34 -17.87 -11.20
C LEU A 54 -19.87 -16.41 -11.08
N LEU A 55 -20.79 -15.47 -11.31
CA LEU A 55 -20.55 -14.04 -11.07
C LEU A 55 -20.57 -13.77 -9.56
N GLN A 56 -19.49 -13.19 -9.06
CA GLN A 56 -19.34 -12.75 -7.68
C GLN A 56 -19.39 -11.23 -7.59
N LEU A 57 -19.94 -10.73 -6.48
CA LEU A 57 -19.97 -9.31 -6.17
C LEU A 57 -19.69 -9.09 -4.68
N ASP A 58 -18.52 -8.56 -4.37
CA ASP A 58 -18.06 -8.33 -3.01
C ASP A 58 -17.87 -6.85 -2.72
N ASN A 59 -18.08 -6.46 -1.46
CA ASN A 59 -17.68 -5.14 -0.98
C ASN A 59 -16.25 -5.26 -0.48
N GLU A 60 -15.37 -4.42 -0.98
CA GLU A 60 -13.96 -4.40 -0.64
C GLU A 60 -13.48 -2.98 -0.36
N VAL A 61 -12.28 -2.90 0.19
CA VAL A 61 -11.54 -1.66 0.35
C VAL A 61 -10.35 -1.68 -0.61
N THR A 62 -10.14 -0.59 -1.35
CA THR A 62 -8.99 -0.44 -2.23
C THR A 62 -7.92 0.39 -1.57
N VAL A 63 -6.67 -0.04 -1.71
CA VAL A 63 -5.51 0.65 -1.16
C VAL A 63 -4.51 0.96 -2.26
N PHE A 64 -4.13 2.23 -2.37
CA PHE A 64 -3.10 2.69 -3.29
C PHE A 64 -1.86 3.15 -2.52
N MET A 65 -0.80 2.35 -2.56
CA MET A 65 0.45 2.59 -1.84
C MET A 65 1.53 3.11 -2.77
N LYS A 66 2.43 3.95 -2.28
CA LYS A 66 3.55 4.49 -3.07
C LYS A 66 4.86 4.08 -2.42
N THR A 67 5.75 3.50 -3.22
CA THR A 67 7.06 3.04 -2.76
C THR A 67 8.09 3.07 -3.91
N SER A 68 9.33 2.71 -3.62
CA SER A 68 10.32 2.43 -4.65
C SER A 68 10.13 1.04 -5.26
N ARG A 69 10.51 0.89 -6.52
CA ARG A 69 10.52 -0.41 -7.22
C ARG A 69 11.36 -1.45 -6.46
N ALA A 70 12.45 -1.01 -5.82
CA ALA A 70 13.32 -1.90 -5.06
C ALA A 70 12.62 -2.52 -3.83
N LYS A 71 11.65 -1.83 -3.22
CA LYS A 71 10.88 -2.34 -2.08
C LYS A 71 9.70 -3.21 -2.47
N MET A 72 9.29 -3.20 -3.74
CA MET A 72 8.13 -3.95 -4.23
C MET A 72 8.09 -5.42 -3.77
N PRO A 73 9.17 -6.23 -3.87
CA PRO A 73 9.11 -7.62 -3.43
C PRO A 73 8.80 -7.76 -1.93
N ALA A 74 9.42 -6.93 -1.08
CA ALA A 74 9.19 -6.94 0.36
C ALA A 74 7.78 -6.46 0.73
N VAL A 75 7.25 -5.47 -0.01
CA VAL A 75 5.87 -5.00 0.15
C VAL A 75 4.89 -6.13 -0.15
N ILE A 76 5.04 -6.82 -1.29
CA ILE A 76 4.16 -7.93 -1.69
C ILE A 76 4.19 -9.04 -0.64
N GLU A 77 5.39 -9.50 -0.27
CA GLU A 77 5.55 -10.57 0.73
C GLU A 77 4.92 -10.18 2.09
N ARG A 78 5.08 -8.93 2.51
CA ARG A 78 4.52 -8.45 3.77
C ARG A 78 3.00 -8.39 3.74
N ILE A 79 2.41 -7.97 2.61
CA ILE A 79 0.95 -7.96 2.41
C ILE A 79 0.41 -9.38 2.43
N GLU A 80 0.99 -10.31 1.68
CA GLU A 80 0.57 -11.72 1.64
C GLU A 80 0.55 -12.37 3.03
N LYS A 81 1.49 -12.01 3.91
CA LYS A 81 1.53 -12.51 5.30
C LYS A 81 0.44 -11.95 6.22
N MET A 82 -0.10 -10.77 5.91
CA MET A 82 -1.09 -10.08 6.73
C MET A 82 -2.51 -10.21 6.16
N HIS A 83 -2.64 -10.61 4.89
CA HIS A 83 -3.91 -10.69 4.20
C HIS A 83 -4.67 -11.97 4.55
N SER A 84 -6.00 -11.89 4.64
CA SER A 84 -6.88 -13.04 4.87
C SER A 84 -7.04 -13.95 3.64
N TYR A 85 -7.07 -13.37 2.44
CA TYR A 85 -7.22 -14.08 1.18
C TYR A 85 -5.98 -14.90 0.87
N GLU A 86 -6.19 -16.13 0.39
CA GLU A 86 -5.11 -17.01 -0.07
C GLU A 86 -4.39 -16.42 -1.29
N THR A 87 -5.10 -15.68 -2.14
CA THR A 87 -4.53 -15.01 -3.32
C THR A 87 -5.03 -13.56 -3.36
N PRO A 88 -4.38 -12.64 -2.62
CA PRO A 88 -4.81 -11.25 -2.58
C PRO A 88 -4.59 -10.57 -3.93
N CYS A 89 -5.48 -9.63 -4.29
CA CYS A 89 -5.27 -8.81 -5.48
C CYS A 89 -4.16 -7.80 -5.19
N ILE A 90 -2.96 -8.02 -5.71
CA ILE A 90 -1.84 -7.09 -5.60
C ILE A 90 -1.28 -6.82 -6.99
N THR A 91 -1.32 -5.56 -7.44
CA THR A 91 -0.74 -5.16 -8.73
C THR A 91 0.13 -3.93 -8.59
N VAL A 92 1.06 -3.75 -9.53
CA VAL A 92 2.08 -2.69 -9.44
C VAL A 92 2.14 -1.93 -10.75
N SER A 93 2.00 -0.61 -10.67
CA SER A 93 2.09 0.29 -11.83
C SER A 93 3.26 1.26 -11.66
N PRO A 94 4.06 1.51 -12.71
CA PRO A 94 5.15 2.48 -12.66
C PRO A 94 4.61 3.90 -12.49
N ILE A 95 5.27 4.69 -11.65
CA ILE A 95 5.08 6.15 -11.62
C ILE A 95 6.02 6.74 -12.66
N ILE A 96 5.44 7.28 -13.75
CA ILE A 96 6.20 7.85 -14.88
C ILE A 96 6.54 9.33 -14.69
N GLY A 97 5.98 9.98 -13.68
CA GLY A 97 6.16 11.41 -13.43
C GLY A 97 5.25 11.92 -12.33
N GLY A 98 5.50 13.15 -11.89
CA GLY A 98 4.77 13.77 -10.79
C GLY A 98 5.46 15.03 -10.29
N SER A 99 4.93 15.60 -9.21
CA SER A 99 5.54 16.74 -8.53
C SER A 99 6.89 16.32 -7.94
N GLN A 100 7.98 16.96 -8.37
CA GLN A 100 9.34 16.58 -7.95
C GLN A 100 9.50 16.54 -6.41
N PRO A 101 9.08 17.55 -5.63
CA PRO A 101 9.20 17.48 -4.17
C PRO A 101 8.48 16.28 -3.55
N TYR A 102 7.34 15.87 -4.13
CA TYR A 102 6.59 14.71 -3.65
C TYR A 102 7.29 13.40 -3.99
N LEU A 103 7.81 13.25 -5.22
CA LEU A 103 8.55 12.05 -5.61
C LEU A 103 9.86 11.90 -4.81
N GLU A 104 10.55 13.01 -4.55
CA GLU A 104 11.73 13.03 -3.67
C GLU A 104 11.38 12.60 -2.25
N TRP A 105 10.24 13.05 -1.73
CA TRP A 105 9.75 12.62 -0.44
C TRP A 105 9.44 11.11 -0.43
N VAL A 106 8.73 10.58 -1.43
CA VAL A 106 8.43 9.14 -1.52
C VAL A 106 9.72 8.31 -1.52
N ALA A 107 10.71 8.68 -2.33
CA ALA A 107 11.99 7.97 -2.38
C ALA A 107 12.69 7.97 -1.01
N LYS A 108 12.83 9.15 -0.39
CA LYS A 108 13.49 9.30 0.91
C LYS A 108 12.76 8.56 2.04
N SER A 109 11.43 8.53 2.02
CA SER A 109 10.61 7.87 3.04
C SER A 109 10.83 6.35 3.13
N VAL A 110 11.42 5.73 2.10
CA VAL A 110 11.68 4.28 2.08
C VAL A 110 13.17 3.93 2.07
N GLU A 111 14.05 4.92 2.22
CA GLU A 111 15.52 4.75 2.28
C GLU A 111 16.07 4.65 3.73
N GLY A 112 15.22 4.85 4.76
CA GLY A 112 15.62 4.91 6.17
C GLY A 112 15.08 3.81 7.08
N ASP A 113 15.41 3.92 8.37
CA ASP A 113 14.92 3.06 9.45
C ASP A 113 13.40 3.25 9.68
N PRO A 114 12.70 2.27 10.30
CA PRO A 114 11.27 2.31 10.60
C PRO A 114 10.81 3.65 11.20
N VAL A 115 9.61 4.09 10.85
CA VAL A 115 9.03 5.34 11.37
C VAL A 115 8.83 5.19 12.88
N PRO A 116 9.42 6.05 13.73
CA PRO A 116 9.18 6.03 15.16
C PRO A 116 7.69 6.24 15.44
N LEU A 117 7.15 5.53 16.44
CA LEU A 117 5.80 5.78 16.92
C LEU A 117 5.74 7.23 17.43
N ASP A 118 4.78 8.01 16.93
CA ASP A 118 4.31 9.21 17.61
C ASP A 118 3.68 8.74 18.93
N ASP A 119 4.19 9.23 20.06
CA ASP A 119 3.94 8.71 21.41
C ASP A 119 2.52 8.95 21.95
N GLY A 120 1.56 9.26 21.08
CA GLY A 120 0.19 9.61 21.47
C GLY A 120 -0.89 9.46 20.40
N SER A 121 -0.66 8.75 19.29
CA SER A 121 -1.71 8.56 18.26
C SER A 121 -1.69 7.17 17.63
N ASP A 122 -1.67 6.11 18.44
CA ASP A 122 -2.06 4.78 17.95
C ASP A 122 -3.59 4.67 18.02
N PRO A 123 -4.35 4.85 16.91
CA PRO A 123 -5.81 4.72 16.95
C PRO A 123 -6.27 3.29 17.29
N MET A 124 -5.36 2.32 17.29
CA MET A 124 -5.61 0.92 17.66
C MET A 124 -5.43 0.63 19.15
N SER A 125 -4.91 1.56 19.96
CA SER A 125 -4.73 1.32 21.41
C SER A 125 -6.04 1.40 22.22
N GLU A 126 -7.18 1.73 21.58
CA GLU A 126 -8.50 1.81 22.21
C GLU A 126 -9.41 0.60 21.91
N LEU A 127 -8.88 -0.47 21.28
CA LEU A 127 -9.66 -1.66 20.92
C LEU A 127 -9.49 -2.86 21.86
N ASP A 128 -9.05 -2.64 23.10
CA ASP A 128 -9.04 -3.63 24.19
C ASP A 128 -10.38 -3.70 24.96
#